data_AF-A0A8T5RBY9-F1
#
_entry.id   AF-A0A8T5RBY9-F1
#
_cell.length_a   1.000
_cell.length_b   1.000
_cell.length_c   1.000
_cell.angle_alpha   90.00
_cell.angle_beta   90.00
_cell.angle_gamma   90.00
#
_symmetry.space_group_name_H-M   'P 1'
#
loop_
_entity.id
_entity.type
_entity.pdbx_description
1 polymer ?
#
loop_
_entity_poly.entity_id
_entity_poly.type
_entity_poly.pdbx_seq_one_letter_code
_entity_poly.pdbx_strand_id
1 'polypeptide(L)'
;MILGPIWVIWHLPLFISGVIPPGTLIGILGLCLALMGIEIFHTWIYINTNKSIFTVILFHTVYNVCTLFLPNYVAGSGPLITGITILILAVVVMVIYGPRDFSKSANKS
;
A
#
# COMPACT_ATOMS: atom_id res chain seq x y z
N MET A 1 10.97 1.52 -6.58
CA MET A 1 9.85 2.10 -7.37
C MET A 1 9.84 1.57 -8.81
N ILE A 2 9.81 0.24 -8.99
CA ILE A 2 9.55 -0.43 -10.29
C ILE A 2 8.34 -1.37 -10.17
N LEU A 3 7.92 -1.70 -8.94
CA LEU A 3 6.79 -2.60 -8.66
C LEU A 3 5.42 -1.93 -8.88
N GLY A 4 5.28 -0.62 -8.62
CA GLY A 4 4.00 0.10 -8.73
C GLY A 4 3.29 -0.05 -10.08
N PRO A 5 3.95 0.21 -11.23
CA PRO A 5 3.32 0.03 -12.54
C PRO A 5 2.91 -1.41 -12.84
N ILE A 6 3.75 -2.39 -12.46
CA ILE A 6 3.48 -3.82 -12.64
C ILE A 6 2.29 -4.26 -11.77
N TRP A 7 2.17 -3.66 -10.58
CA TRP A 7 1.11 -3.97 -9.64
C TRP A 7 -0.24 -3.38 -10.08
N VAL A 8 -0.28 -2.19 -10.69
CA VAL A 8 -1.50 -1.65 -11.30
C VAL A 8 -2.02 -2.56 -12.42
N ILE A 9 -1.12 -3.09 -13.26
CA ILE A 9 -1.47 -4.05 -14.32
C ILE A 9 -2.07 -5.33 -13.72
N TRP A 10 -1.52 -5.81 -12.60
CA TRP A 10 -2.03 -6.99 -11.89
C TRP A 10 -3.47 -6.82 -11.36
N HIS A 11 -3.94 -5.59 -11.15
CA HIS A 11 -5.32 -5.32 -10.71
C HIS A 11 -6.32 -5.18 -11.87
N LEU A 12 -5.88 -5.18 -13.13
CA LEU A 12 -6.79 -5.11 -14.29
C LEU A 12 -7.90 -6.16 -14.29
N PRO A 13 -7.65 -7.46 -13.95
CA PRO A 13 -8.71 -8.46 -13.90
C PRO A 13 -9.83 -8.12 -12.90
N LEU A 14 -9.53 -7.43 -11.79
CA LEU A 14 -10.52 -7.01 -10.79
C LEU A 14 -11.43 -5.89 -11.30
N PHE A 15 -10.93 -5.02 -12.19
CA PHE A 15 -11.73 -4.02 -12.88
C PHE A 15 -12.66 -4.66 -13.93
N ILE A 16 -12.21 -5.74 -14.56
CA ILE A 16 -12.96 -6.46 -15.59
C ILE A 16 -14.02 -7.39 -14.96
N SER A 17 -13.75 -7.96 -13.78
CA SER A 17 -14.65 -8.91 -13.10
C SER A 17 -15.83 -8.25 -12.37
N GLY A 18 -15.87 -6.92 -12.27
CA GLY A 18 -16.93 -6.18 -11.58
C GLY A 18 -16.93 -6.31 -10.05
N VAL A 19 -15.91 -6.96 -9.48
CA VAL A 19 -15.69 -7.08 -8.02
C VAL A 19 -15.37 -5.71 -7.41
N ILE A 20 -14.62 -4.89 -8.15
CA ILE A 20 -14.54 -3.45 -7.90
C ILE A 20 -15.60 -2.80 -8.80
N PRO A 21 -16.43 -1.87 -8.28
CA PRO A 21 -17.46 -1.20 -9.09
C PRO A 21 -16.85 -0.68 -10.39
N PRO A 22 -17.43 -0.98 -11.56
CA PRO A 22 -16.84 -0.60 -12.83
C PRO A 22 -16.69 0.93 -12.92
N GLY A 23 -15.44 1.37 -13.08
CA GLY A 23 -15.08 2.50 -13.93
C GLY A 23 -15.44 3.92 -13.47
N THR A 24 -15.64 4.21 -12.18
CA THR A 24 -15.63 5.62 -11.77
C THR A 24 -14.19 6.12 -11.63
N LEU A 25 -13.89 7.30 -12.18
CA LEU A 25 -12.60 7.96 -12.02
C LEU A 25 -12.17 8.02 -10.54
N ILE A 26 -13.14 8.20 -9.65
CA ILE A 26 -12.96 8.23 -8.19
C ILE A 26 -12.43 6.90 -7.65
N GLY A 27 -12.97 5.76 -8.11
CA GLY A 27 -12.49 4.44 -7.71
C GLY A 27 -11.06 4.15 -8.17
N ILE A 28 -10.73 4.54 -9.40
CA ILE A 28 -9.38 4.38 -9.97
C ILE A 28 -8.37 5.25 -9.19
N LEU A 29 -8.70 6.51 -8.93
CA LEU A 29 -7.85 7.39 -8.14
C LEU A 29 -7.66 6.87 -6.71
N GLY A 30 -8.73 6.39 -6.08
CA GLY A 30 -8.65 5.77 -4.76
C GLY A 30 -7.72 4.57 -4.72
N LEU A 31 -7.80 3.67 -5.71
CA LEU A 31 -6.89 2.54 -5.82
C LEU A 31 -5.44 3.01 -6.00
N CYS A 32 -5.17 3.94 -6.93
CA CYS A 32 -3.82 4.47 -7.15
C CYS A 32 -3.20 5.02 -5.87
N LEU A 33 -3.95 5.82 -5.10
CA LEU A 33 -3.48 6.37 -3.82
C LEU A 33 -3.22 5.28 -2.78
N ALA A 34 -4.11 4.27 -2.68
CA ALA A 34 -3.91 3.14 -1.79
C ALA A 34 -2.64 2.35 -2.15
N LEU A 35 -2.42 2.07 -3.44
CA LEU A 35 -1.24 1.34 -3.92
C LEU A 35 0.05 2.11 -3.59
N MET A 36 0.07 3.43 -3.81
CA MET A 36 1.22 4.28 -3.43
C MET A 36 1.52 4.20 -1.93
N GLY A 37 0.49 4.30 -1.07
CA GLY A 37 0.67 4.20 0.37
C GLY A 37 1.17 2.82 0.82
N ILE A 38 0.65 1.74 0.22
CA ILE A 38 1.10 0.39 0.52
C ILE A 38 2.54 0.15 0.06
N GLU A 39 2.98 0.69 -1.07
CA GLU A 39 4.38 0.61 -1.49
C GLU A 39 5.35 1.28 -0.48
N ILE A 40 4.94 2.42 0.08
CA ILE A 40 5.70 3.10 1.14
C ILE A 40 5.79 2.18 2.37
N PHE A 41 4.68 1.58 2.80
CA PHE A 41 4.70 0.64 3.92
C PHE A 41 5.53 -0.60 3.66
N HIS A 42 5.43 -1.22 2.48
CA HIS A 42 6.27 -2.36 2.12
C HIS A 42 7.75 -2.01 2.22
N THR A 43 8.15 -0.87 1.68
CA THR A 43 9.54 -0.39 1.72
C THR A 43 9.99 -0.12 3.15
N TRP A 44 9.17 0.57 3.94
CA TRP A 44 9.46 0.90 5.33
C TRP A 44 9.56 -0.35 6.21
N ILE A 45 8.60 -1.29 6.09
CA ILE A 45 8.61 -2.57 6.83
C ILE A 45 9.84 -3.37 6.43
N TYR A 46 10.12 -3.49 5.14
CA TYR A 46 11.28 -4.25 4.65
C TYR A 46 12.57 -3.72 5.28
N ILE A 47 12.79 -2.41 5.25
CA ILE A 47 14.00 -1.79 5.81
C ILE A 47 14.07 -1.98 7.33
N ASN A 48 12.96 -1.74 8.04
CA ASN A 48 12.95 -1.78 9.51
C ASN A 48 12.89 -3.19 10.11
N THR A 49 12.65 -4.22 9.29
CA THR A 49 12.59 -5.63 9.73
C THR A 49 13.79 -6.44 9.22
N ASN A 50 14.96 -5.80 9.12
CA ASN A 50 16.21 -6.41 8.63
C ASN A 50 16.06 -7.06 7.24
N LYS A 51 15.32 -6.40 6.34
CA LYS A 51 15.08 -6.89 4.97
C LYS A 51 14.30 -8.22 4.92
N SER A 52 13.45 -8.47 5.93
CA SER A 52 12.58 -9.64 5.98
C SER A 52 11.45 -9.56 4.95
N ILE A 53 11.54 -10.40 3.92
CA ILE A 53 10.47 -10.54 2.91
C ILE A 53 9.21 -11.15 3.55
N PHE A 54 9.37 -12.07 4.50
CA PHE A 54 8.25 -12.70 5.20
C PHE A 54 7.35 -11.67 5.89
N THR A 55 7.93 -10.68 6.56
CA THR A 55 7.16 -9.65 7.27
C THR A 55 6.39 -8.75 6.31
N VAL A 56 6.95 -8.47 5.12
CA VAL A 56 6.27 -7.73 4.05
C VAL A 56 5.08 -8.54 3.51
N ILE A 57 5.26 -9.84 3.26
CA ILE A 57 4.19 -10.72 2.78
C ILE A 57 3.06 -10.85 3.82
N LEU A 58 3.42 -10.97 5.10
CA LEU A 58 2.44 -11.02 6.19
C LEU A 58 1.61 -9.74 6.23
N PHE A 59 2.24 -8.57 6.16
CA PHE A 59 1.55 -7.29 6.11
C PHE A 59 0.62 -7.17 4.89
N HIS A 60 1.11 -7.53 3.70
CA HIS A 60 0.30 -7.54 2.48
C HIS A 60 -0.93 -8.45 2.60
N THR A 61 -0.76 -9.61 3.23
CA THR A 61 -1.85 -10.57 3.43
C THR A 61 -2.89 -10.02 4.39
N VAL A 62 -2.46 -9.43 5.51
CA VAL A 62 -3.37 -8.77 6.46
C VAL A 62 -4.13 -7.62 5.79
N TYR A 63 -3.45 -6.79 5.00
CA TYR A 63 -4.08 -5.72 4.24
C TYR A 63 -5.19 -6.25 3.32
N ASN A 64 -4.89 -7.28 2.52
CA ASN A 64 -5.88 -7.89 1.62
C ASN A 64 -7.09 -8.44 2.37
N VAL A 65 -6.86 -9.15 3.48
CA VAL A 65 -7.95 -9.66 4.34
C VAL A 65 -8.79 -8.49 4.87
N CYS A 66 -8.17 -7.43 5.40
CA CYS A 66 -8.90 -6.26 5.88
C CYS A 66 -9.77 -5.61 4.80
N THR A 67 -9.27 -5.49 3.56
CA THR A 67 -10.06 -4.91 2.46
C THR A 67 -11.29 -5.73 2.07
N LEU A 68 -11.30 -7.04 2.33
CA LEU A 68 -12.47 -7.91 2.09
C LEU A 68 -13.57 -7.72 3.14
N PHE A 69 -13.22 -7.36 4.38
CA PHE A 69 -14.16 -7.27 5.49
C PHE A 69 -14.58 -5.83 5.86
N LEU A 70 -13.89 -4.80 5.33
CA LEU A 70 -14.21 -3.40 5.61
C LEU A 70 -15.29 -2.86 4.65
N PRO A 71 -16.47 -2.42 5.14
CA PRO A 71 -17.61 -2.02 4.29
C PRO A 71 -17.37 -0.82 3.36
N ASN A 72 -16.40 0.04 3.70
CA ASN A 72 -16.16 1.32 3.02
C ASN A 72 -15.48 1.21 1.65
N TYR A 73 -15.17 0.00 1.19
CA TYR A 73 -14.37 -0.18 -0.02
C TYR A 73 -15.18 -0.13 -1.33
N VAL A 74 -16.51 -0.15 -1.29
CA VAL A 74 -17.32 -0.56 -2.46
C VAL A 74 -18.37 0.47 -2.94
N ALA A 75 -18.56 1.60 -2.26
CA ALA A 75 -19.59 2.57 -2.66
C ALA A 75 -19.17 4.05 -2.50
N GLY A 76 -19.62 4.89 -3.43
CA GLY A 76 -19.44 6.34 -3.40
C GLY A 76 -17.97 6.77 -3.38
N SER A 77 -17.63 7.70 -2.48
CA SER A 77 -16.27 8.20 -2.26
C SER A 77 -15.40 7.29 -1.37
N GLY A 78 -15.90 6.12 -0.95
CA GLY A 78 -15.23 5.19 -0.04
C GLY A 78 -13.81 4.75 -0.48
N PRO A 79 -13.59 4.34 -1.74
CA PRO A 79 -12.26 3.99 -2.25
C PRO A 79 -11.27 5.16 -2.18
N LEU A 80 -11.73 6.37 -2.51
CA LEU A 80 -10.90 7.57 -2.51
C LEU A 80 -10.48 7.96 -1.09
N ILE A 81 -11.43 7.96 -0.15
CA ILE A 81 -11.16 8.24 1.26
C ILE A 81 -10.18 7.20 1.83
N THR A 82 -10.37 5.93 1.50
CA THR A 82 -9.49 4.84 1.93
C THR A 82 -8.07 5.03 1.37
N GLY A 83 -7.94 5.29 0.08
CA GLY A 83 -6.64 5.52 -0.56
C GLY A 83 -5.89 6.74 0.02
N ILE A 84 -6.59 7.86 0.22
CA ILE A 84 -6.03 9.05 0.87
C ILE A 84 -5.57 8.72 2.29
N THR A 85 -6.40 8.01 3.06
CA THR A 85 -6.09 7.67 4.45
C THR A 85 -4.84 6.80 4.54
N ILE A 86 -4.74 5.76 3.71
CA ILE A 86 -3.57 4.87 3.67
C ILE A 86 -2.31 5.67 3.29
N LEU A 87 -2.40 6.52 2.28
CA LEU A 87 -1.26 7.34 1.84
C LEU A 87 -0.81 8.31 2.94
N ILE A 88 -1.73 9.02 3.60
CA ILE A 88 -1.42 9.91 4.71
C ILE A 88 -0.76 9.14 5.85
N LEU A 89 -1.32 7.99 6.26
CA LEU A 89 -0.74 7.17 7.31
C LEU A 89 0.67 6.69 6.95
N ALA A 90 0.87 6.26 5.71
CA ALA A 90 2.18 5.82 5.23
C ALA A 90 3.22 6.95 5.29
N VAL A 91 2.85 8.16 4.84
CA VAL A 91 3.71 9.34 4.90
C VAL A 91 4.00 9.73 6.34
N VAL A 92 3.00 9.76 7.22
CA VAL A 92 3.16 10.10 8.64
C VAL A 92 4.10 9.11 9.33
N VAL A 93 3.91 7.81 9.13
CA VAL A 93 4.79 6.78 9.68
C VAL A 93 6.21 6.95 9.16
N MET A 94 6.37 7.23 7.86
CA MET A 94 7.70 7.45 7.27
C MET A 94 8.38 8.71 7.82
N VAL A 95 7.65 9.80 8.06
CA VAL A 95 8.21 11.05 8.60
C VAL A 95 8.58 10.90 10.09
N ILE A 96 7.74 10.25 10.90
CA ILE A 96 7.98 10.10 12.34
C ILE A 96 9.02 9.02 12.62
N TYR A 97 8.90 7.87 11.93
CA TYR A 97 9.70 6.69 12.16
C TYR A 97 10.61 6.39 10.97
N GLY A 98 11.21 7.43 10.39
CA GLY A 98 12.06 7.34 9.19
C GLY A 98 12.94 6.10 9.16
N PRO A 99 13.23 5.55 7.96
CA PRO A 99 13.96 4.30 7.82
C PRO A 99 15.21 4.34 8.71
N ARG A 100 15.32 3.40 9.67
CA ARG A 100 16.43 3.39 10.64
C ARG A 100 17.75 3.62 9.89
N ASP A 101 18.38 4.74 10.19
CA ASP A 101 19.58 5.23 9.52
C ASP A 101 20.60 4.12 9.25
N PHE A 102 20.90 3.87 7.97
CA PHE A 102 22.00 3.01 7.56
C PHE A 102 23.39 3.60 7.88
N SER A 103 23.49 4.89 8.22
CA SER A 103 24.80 5.55 8.43
C SER A 103 25.58 5.02 9.65
N LYS A 104 24.92 4.33 10.59
CA LYS A 104 25.58 3.79 11.79
C LYS A 104 26.12 2.37 11.64
N SER A 105 25.78 1.65 10.58
CA SER A 105 26.25 0.27 10.34
C SER A 105 27.54 0.21 9.52
N ALA A 106 27.80 1.21 8.65
CA ALA A 106 28.97 1.24 7.79
C ALA A 106 30.26 1.76 8.47
N ASN A 107 30.18 2.21 9.74
CA ASN A 107 31.30 2.76 10.50
C ASN A 107 31.80 1.81 11.61
N LYS A 108 31.53 0.52 11.48
CA LYS A 108 31.98 -0.54 12.41
C LYS A 108 32.55 -1.78 11.69
N SER A 109 33.33 -1.58 10.63
CA SER A 109 34.22 -2.62 10.10
C SER A 109 35.64 -2.10 10.01
#